data_AF-A0A0C2GGG4-F1
#
_entry.id   AF-A0A0C2GGG4-F1
#
_cell.length_a   1.000
_cell.length_b   1.000
_cell.length_c   1.000
_cell.angle_alpha   90.00
_cell.angle_beta   90.00
_cell.angle_gamma   90.00
#
_symmetry.space_group_name_H-M   'P 1'
#
loop_
_entity.id
_entity.type
_entity.pdbx_description
1 polymer ?
#
loop_
_entity_poly.entity_id
_entity_poly.type
_entity_poly.pdbx_seq_one_letter_code
_entity_poly.pdbx_strand_id
1 'polypeptide(L)'
;MYSTVYTTVSLEKLATLFELDKKQVHSVISKMIIQEELSATLDEPTDCLMMHRVEPSRLQMIALNLTDKLQQLADNNEQVGVVNDVLFATCEKE
;
A
#
# COMPACT_ATOMS: atom_id res chain seq x y z
N MET A 1 -12.21 -5.94 4.92
CA MET A 1 -12.60 -7.32 5.28
C MET A 1 -13.80 -7.86 4.47
N TYR A 2 -13.89 -7.53 3.16
CA TYR A 2 -14.77 -8.22 2.20
C TYR A 2 -14.01 -8.66 0.93
N SER A 3 -12.90 -7.99 0.61
CA SER A 3 -11.96 -8.38 -0.46
C SER A 3 -11.33 -9.77 -0.26
N THR A 4 -11.31 -10.30 0.96
CA THR A 4 -10.78 -11.65 1.26
C THR A 4 -11.70 -12.80 0.84
N VAL A 5 -12.98 -12.53 0.56
CA VAL A 5 -13.99 -13.58 0.28
C VAL A 5 -14.43 -13.56 -1.18
N TYR A 6 -14.36 -12.42 -1.85
CA TYR A 6 -14.79 -12.26 -3.25
C TYR A 6 -13.59 -12.16 -4.20
N THR A 7 -13.35 -13.21 -4.98
CA THR A 7 -12.36 -13.22 -6.06
C THR A 7 -12.83 -12.46 -7.29
N THR A 8 -14.14 -12.45 -7.54
CA THR A 8 -14.78 -11.81 -8.68
C THR A 8 -16.14 -11.22 -8.26
N VAL A 9 -16.47 -10.02 -8.75
CA VAL A 9 -17.74 -9.34 -8.48
C VAL A 9 -18.26 -8.70 -9.76
N SER A 10 -19.55 -8.88 -10.08
CA SER A 10 -20.15 -8.24 -11.26
C SER A 10 -20.48 -6.77 -11.00
N LEU A 11 -20.25 -5.90 -12.00
CA LEU A 11 -20.59 -4.48 -11.94
C LEU A 11 -22.08 -4.24 -11.75
N GLU A 12 -22.94 -5.13 -12.26
CA GLU A 12 -24.39 -5.03 -12.10
C GLU A 12 -24.86 -5.24 -10.66
N LYS A 13 -24.24 -6.18 -9.94
CA LYS A 13 -24.49 -6.37 -8.50
C LYS A 13 -24.08 -5.12 -7.73
N LEU A 14 -22.94 -4.52 -8.11
CA LEU A 14 -22.41 -3.32 -7.48
C LEU A 14 -23.28 -2.09 -7.76
N ALA A 15 -23.72 -1.90 -9.01
CA ALA A 15 -24.67 -0.86 -9.40
C ALA A 15 -25.99 -0.96 -8.62
N THR A 16 -26.51 -2.17 -8.42
CA THR A 16 -27.74 -2.40 -7.64
C THR A 16 -27.53 -2.15 -6.15
N LEU A 17 -26.38 -2.56 -5.59
CA LEU A 17 -26.06 -2.39 -4.17
C LEU A 17 -25.82 -0.93 -3.78
N PHE A 18 -25.24 -0.15 -4.69
CA PHE A 18 -24.92 1.26 -4.46
C PHE A 18 -25.94 2.23 -5.08
N GLU A 19 -26.96 1.72 -5.78
CA GLU A 19 -27.97 2.50 -6.51
C GLU A 19 -27.36 3.54 -7.48
N LEU A 20 -26.28 3.16 -8.15
CA LEU A 20 -25.52 4.00 -9.09
C LEU A 20 -25.61 3.49 -10.52
N ASP A 21 -25.43 4.38 -11.49
CA ASP A 21 -25.35 3.98 -12.90
C ASP A 21 -24.06 3.17 -13.16
N LYS A 22 -24.15 2.17 -14.06
CA LYS A 22 -22.99 1.32 -14.43
C LYS A 22 -21.79 2.15 -14.87
N LYS A 23 -22.02 3.27 -15.56
CA LYS A 23 -20.96 4.20 -15.98
C LYS A 23 -20.26 4.89 -14.81
N GLN A 24 -21.02 5.26 -13.77
CA GLN A 24 -20.45 5.89 -12.57
C GLN A 24 -19.63 4.89 -11.78
N VAL A 25 -20.14 3.67 -11.62
CA VAL A 25 -19.41 2.58 -10.96
C VAL A 25 -18.11 2.26 -11.68
N HIS A 26 -18.15 2.14 -13.01
CA HIS A 26 -16.94 1.93 -13.82
C HIS A 26 -15.92 3.06 -13.63
N SER A 27 -16.36 4.33 -13.68
CA SER A 27 -15.47 5.49 -13.50
C SER A 27 -14.81 5.51 -12.12
N VAL A 28 -15.58 5.24 -11.07
CA VAL A 28 -15.06 5.18 -9.69
C VAL A 28 -14.05 4.05 -9.53
N ILE A 29 -14.35 2.84 -10.01
CA ILE A 29 -13.44 1.70 -9.92
C ILE A 29 -12.16 1.95 -10.71
N SER A 30 -12.27 2.44 -11.96
CA SER A 30 -11.10 2.76 -12.78
C SER A 30 -10.22 3.80 -12.08
N LYS A 31 -10.83 4.80 -11.43
CA LYS A 31 -10.09 5.80 -10.65
C LYS A 31 -9.37 5.16 -9.45
N MET A 32 -10.03 4.28 -8.70
CA MET A 32 -9.42 3.57 -7.56
C MET A 32 -8.27 2.64 -7.96
N ILE A 33 -8.34 2.01 -9.14
CA ILE A 33 -7.25 1.19 -9.68
C ILE A 33 -6.04 2.07 -10.05
N ILE A 34 -6.27 3.21 -10.72
CA ILE A 34 -5.21 4.15 -11.10
C ILE A 34 -4.53 4.78 -9.88
N GLN A 35 -5.29 5.02 -8.81
CA GLN A 35 -4.76 5.55 -7.55
C GLN A 35 -4.02 4.49 -6.70
N GLU A 36 -3.92 3.24 -7.18
CA GLU A 36 -3.33 2.10 -6.47
C GLU A 36 -4.02 1.77 -5.13
N GLU A 37 -5.21 2.33 -4.88
CA GLU A 37 -6.02 2.03 -3.68
C GLU A 37 -6.69 0.66 -3.76
N LEU A 38 -6.87 0.13 -4.98
CA LEU A 38 -7.48 -1.16 -5.25
C LEU A 38 -6.66 -1.96 -6.26
N SER A 39 -6.01 -3.03 -5.81
CA SER A 39 -5.36 -4.00 -6.70
C SER A 39 -6.41 -4.90 -7.36
N ALA A 40 -6.97 -4.46 -8.49
CA ALA A 40 -7.96 -5.21 -9.24
C ALA A 40 -7.81 -4.96 -10.74
N THR A 41 -8.40 -5.84 -11.55
CA THR A 41 -8.51 -5.69 -12.99
C THR A 41 -9.96 -5.76 -13.40
N LEU A 42 -10.32 -4.86 -14.31
CA LEU A 42 -11.65 -4.77 -14.87
C LEU A 42 -11.70 -5.53 -16.19
N ASP A 43 -12.67 -6.44 -16.34
CA ASP A 43 -12.92 -7.17 -17.58
C ASP A 43 -14.08 -6.51 -18.34
N GLU A 44 -13.77 -5.77 -19.41
CA GLU A 44 -14.73 -5.04 -20.26
C GLU A 44 -15.81 -5.92 -20.91
N PRO A 45 -15.53 -7.12 -21.47
CA PRO A 45 -16.57 -7.92 -22.13
C PRO A 45 -17.56 -8.58 -21.16
N THR A 46 -17.14 -8.88 -19.93
CA THR A 46 -17.94 -9.63 -18.95
C THR A 46 -18.54 -8.72 -17.86
N ASP A 47 -18.22 -7.42 -17.86
CA ASP A 47 -18.64 -6.47 -16.83
C ASP A 47 -18.35 -6.99 -15.40
N CYS A 48 -17.17 -7.57 -15.23
CA CYS A 48 -16.74 -8.17 -13.96
C CYS A 48 -15.44 -7.54 -13.46
N LEU A 49 -15.40 -7.28 -12.15
CA LEU A 49 -14.22 -6.86 -11.43
C LEU A 49 -13.51 -8.10 -10.84
N MET A 50 -12.26 -8.33 -11.25
CA MET A 50 -11.40 -9.35 -10.67
C MET A 50 -10.44 -8.71 -9.67
N MET A 51 -10.50 -9.12 -8.41
CA MET A 51 -9.60 -8.59 -7.37
C MET A 51 -8.30 -9.39 -7.33
N HIS A 52 -7.17 -8.72 -7.49
CA HIS A 52 -5.84 -9.29 -7.34
C HIS A 52 -5.39 -9.14 -5.90
N ARG A 53 -5.34 -10.25 -5.16
CA ARG A 53 -4.90 -10.29 -3.76
C ARG A 53 -3.46 -9.82 -3.64
N VAL A 54 -3.26 -8.59 -3.17
CA VAL A 54 -1.95 -8.13 -2.69
C VAL A 54 -2.07 -7.84 -1.19
N GLU A 55 -2.42 -8.87 -0.42
CA GLU A 55 -2.18 -8.81 1.02
C GLU A 55 -0.78 -9.41 1.24
N PRO A 56 0.23 -8.62 1.66
CA PRO A 56 1.54 -9.17 1.93
C PRO A 56 1.38 -10.27 2.98
N SER A 57 1.93 -11.44 2.69
CA SER A 57 1.89 -12.57 3.61
C SER A 57 2.41 -12.14 4.98
N ARG A 58 1.99 -12.81 6.06
CA ARG A 58 2.42 -12.45 7.43
C ARG A 58 3.94 -12.35 7.56
N LEU A 59 4.69 -13.15 6.81
CA LEU A 59 6.16 -13.06 6.74
C LEU A 59 6.65 -11.79 6.02
N GLN A 60 6.05 -11.43 4.88
CA GLN A 60 6.39 -10.19 4.17
C GLN A 60 6.07 -8.95 5.00
N MET A 61 4.96 -8.97 5.74
CA MET A 61 4.60 -7.88 6.65
C MET A 61 5.62 -7.73 7.79
N ILE A 62 6.08 -8.83 8.39
CA ILE A 62 7.12 -8.81 9.41
C ILE A 62 8.46 -8.34 8.81
N ALA A 63 8.79 -8.77 7.59
CA ALA A 63 10.00 -8.35 6.91
C ALA A 63 10.00 -6.84 6.61
N LEU A 64 8.87 -6.28 6.13
CA LEU A 64 8.72 -4.84 5.91
C LEU A 64 8.89 -4.06 7.22
N ASN A 65 8.21 -4.47 8.29
CA ASN A 65 8.34 -3.84 9.61
C ASN A 65 9.79 -3.92 10.14
N LEU A 66 10.50 -5.03 9.89
CA LEU A 66 11.90 -5.16 10.26
C LEU A 66 12.78 -4.22 9.43
N THR A 67 12.55 -4.11 8.12
CA THR A 67 13.26 -3.17 7.25
C THR A 67 13.05 -1.72 7.71
N ASP A 68 11.83 -1.32 8.05
CA ASP A 68 11.54 0.02 8.57
C ASP A 68 12.29 0.30 9.88
N LYS A 69 12.32 -0.69 10.78
CA LYS A 69 13.10 -0.61 12.04
C LYS A 69 14.60 -0.52 11.78
N LEU A 70 15.11 -1.27 10.80
CA LEU A 70 16.53 -1.21 10.42
C LEU A 70 16.89 0.15 9.83
N GLN A 71 16.02 0.74 9.01
CA GLN A 71 16.22 2.08 8.49
C GLN A 71 16.28 3.12 9.62
N GLN A 72 15.34 3.05 10.58
CA GLN A 72 15.37 3.92 11.76
C GLN A 72 16.65 3.75 12.58
N LEU A 73 17.17 2.52 12.73
CA LEU A 73 18.42 2.27 13.43
C LEU A 73 19.64 2.79 12.66
N ALA A 74 19.65 2.67 11.33
CA ALA A 74 20.68 3.23 10.48
C ALA A 74 20.73 4.75 10.59
N ASP A 75 19.58 5.41 10.47
CA ASP A 75 19.45 6.87 10.61
C ASP A 75 19.91 7.35 12.00
N ASN A 76 19.57 6.61 13.07
CA ASN A 76 20.03 6.91 14.42
C ASN A 76 21.55 6.72 14.59
N ASN A 77 22.11 5.67 13.97
CA ASN A 77 23.56 5.44 14.00
C ASN A 77 24.32 6.54 13.24
N GLU A 78 23.80 7.00 12.11
CA GLU A 78 24.38 8.13 11.38
C GLU A 78 24.34 9.40 12.23
N GLN A 79 23.22 9.69 12.92
CA GLN A 79 23.16 10.82 13.85
C GLN A 79 24.16 10.72 15.00
N VAL A 80 24.32 9.54 15.61
CA VAL A 80 25.30 9.33 16.68
C VAL A 80 26.74 9.44 16.16
N GLY A 81 27.01 8.95 14.96
CA GLY A 81 28.31 9.13 14.29
C GLY A 81 28.67 10.60 14.11
N VAL A 82 27.70 11.40 13.64
CA VAL A 82 27.85 12.87 13.52
C VAL A 82 28.09 13.52 14.90
N VAL A 83 27.39 13.10 15.95
CA VAL A 83 27.61 13.63 17.31
C VAL A 83 29.00 13.28 17.83
N ASN A 84 29.49 12.06 17.60
CA ASN A 84 30.85 11.67 17.97
C ASN A 84 31.89 12.51 17.25
N ASP A 85 31.76 12.72 15.94
CA ASP A 85 32.67 13.56 15.15
C ASP A 85 32.67 15.01 15.65
N VAL A 86 31.50 15.56 16.03
CA VAL A 86 31.39 16.89 16.64
C VAL A 86 32.06 16.92 18.02
N LEU A 87 31.90 15.88 18.84
CA LEU A 87 32.52 15.79 20.17
C LEU A 87 34.05 15.75 20.08
N PHE A 88 34.60 14.97 19.13
CA PHE A 88 36.04 14.95 18.84
C PHE A 88 36.54 16.31 18.36
N ALA A 89 35.80 16.99 17.46
CA ALA A 89 36.18 18.33 16.98
C ALA A 89 36.12 19.42 18.08
N THR A 90 35.27 19.25 19.10
CA THR A 90 35.27 20.15 20.28
C THR A 90 36.38 19.83 21.28
N CYS A 91 36.81 18.57 21.39
CA CYS A 91 37.92 18.18 22.27
C CYS A 91 39.31 18.61 21.75
N GLU A 92 39.47 18.86 20.44
CA GLU A 92 40.72 19.40 19.86
C GLU A 92 40.88 20.92 20.03
N LYS A 93 39.91 21.62 20.64
CA LYS A 93 39.97 23.08 20.86
C LYS A 93 40.23 23.51 22.30
N GLU A 94 40.58 22.59 23.20
CA GLU A 94 41.15 22.86 24.53
C GLU A 94 42.63 22.48 24.58
#